data_AF-A0A500ENJ6-F1
#
_entry.id   AF-A0A500ENJ6-F1
#
_cell.length_a   1.000
_cell.length_b   1.000
_cell.length_c   1.000
_cell.angle_alpha   90.00
_cell.angle_beta   90.00
_cell.angle_gamma   90.00
#
_symmetry.space_group_name_H-M   'P 1'
#
loop_
_entity.id
_entity.type
_entity.pdbx_description
1 polymer ?
#
loop_
_entity_poly.entity_id
_entity_poly.type
_entity_poly.pdbx_seq_one_letter_code
_entity_poly.pdbx_strand_id
1 'polypeptide(L)'
;MSKQLVSATDAVPYQEFARLIGKTPTAVRGMIDKGKLPVIPMTDPLSTSGVVGEYWVYLPAWNNGMKLAYESRPKEIREGWLMWLGLGNPS
;
A
#
# COMPACT_ATOMS: atom_id res chain seq x y z
N MET A 1 19.64 -20.72 -2.57
CA MET A 1 18.24 -20.54 -2.10
C MET A 1 18.13 -19.16 -1.48
N SER A 2 17.43 -18.24 -2.13
CA SER A 2 17.16 -16.91 -1.62
C SER A 2 16.22 -17.02 -0.41
N LYS A 3 16.63 -16.53 0.76
CA LYS A 3 15.72 -16.32 1.89
C LYS A 3 14.68 -15.30 1.43
N GLN A 4 13.52 -15.80 1.01
CA GLN A 4 12.40 -14.94 0.69
C GLN A 4 11.97 -14.32 2.01
N LEU A 5 12.08 -12.98 2.12
CA LEU A 5 11.46 -12.24 3.21
C LEU A 5 9.94 -12.37 3.00
N VAL A 6 9.37 -13.45 3.54
CA VAL A 6 7.92 -13.63 3.58
C VAL A 6 7.40 -12.60 4.58
N SER A 7 6.45 -11.77 4.15
CA SER A 7 5.76 -10.88 5.07
C SER A 7 5.16 -11.72 6.20
N ALA A 8 5.41 -11.36 7.46
CA ALA A 8 4.89 -12.11 8.61
C ALA A 8 3.35 -12.11 8.68
N THR A 9 2.71 -11.17 7.96
CA THR A 9 1.26 -11.03 7.83
C THR A 9 0.92 -10.36 6.49
N ASP A 10 -0.25 -10.68 5.94
CA ASP A 10 -0.80 -10.02 4.76
C ASP A 10 -1.61 -8.76 5.10
N ALA A 11 -1.89 -8.51 6.37
CA ALA A 11 -2.61 -7.32 6.81
C ALA A 11 -1.98 -6.71 8.07
N VAL A 12 -2.04 -5.39 8.17
CA VAL A 12 -1.57 -4.64 9.35
C VAL A 12 -2.61 -3.60 9.78
N PRO A 13 -2.69 -3.23 11.07
CA PRO A 13 -3.50 -2.10 11.51
C PRO A 13 -3.09 -0.82 10.76
N TYR A 14 -4.05 0.07 10.48
CA TYR A 14 -3.75 1.28 9.70
C TYR A 14 -2.71 2.20 10.38
N GLN A 15 -2.58 2.15 11.70
CA GLN A 15 -1.57 2.90 12.45
C GLN A 15 -0.16 2.39 12.15
N GLU A 16 0.00 1.06 12.07
CA GLU A 16 1.28 0.46 11.67
C GLU A 16 1.57 0.74 10.19
N PHE A 17 0.56 0.65 9.33
CA PHE A 17 0.69 1.08 7.95
C PHE A 17 1.15 2.53 7.84
N ALA A 18 0.60 3.44 8.67
CA ALA A 18 1.00 4.84 8.73
C ALA A 18 2.48 5.00 9.10
N ARG A 19 2.94 4.24 10.10
CA ARG A 19 4.36 4.20 10.49
C ARG A 19 5.25 3.76 9.34
N LEU A 20 4.88 2.69 8.62
CA LEU A 20 5.65 2.15 7.50
C LEU A 20 5.81 3.13 6.34
N ILE A 21 4.79 3.95 6.06
CA ILE A 21 4.83 4.94 4.96
C ILE A 21 5.22 6.36 5.41
N GLY A 22 5.63 6.53 6.66
CA GLY A 22 6.06 7.82 7.21
C GLY A 22 4.95 8.88 7.29
N LYS A 23 3.71 8.47 7.56
CA LYS A 23 2.55 9.38 7.73
C LYS A 23 1.99 9.32 9.15
N THR A 24 1.27 10.36 9.55
CA THR A 24 0.52 10.34 10.81
C THR A 24 -0.70 9.41 10.69
N PRO A 25 -1.12 8.73 11.77
CA PRO A 25 -2.33 7.92 11.77
C PRO A 25 -3.57 8.70 11.31
N THR A 26 -3.70 9.98 11.69
CA THR A 26 -4.81 10.85 11.26
C THR A 26 -4.84 11.05 9.75
N ALA A 27 -3.67 11.24 9.11
CA ALA A 27 -3.60 11.38 7.66
C ALA A 27 -4.02 10.09 6.95
N VAL A 28 -3.57 8.93 7.45
CA VAL A 28 -3.97 7.63 6.89
C VAL A 28 -5.45 7.35 7.13
N ARG A 29 -6.00 7.70 8.29
CA ARG A 29 -7.45 7.63 8.53
C ARG A 29 -8.23 8.42 7.48
N GLY A 30 -7.82 9.66 7.21
CA GLY A 30 -8.44 10.47 6.16
C GLY A 30 -8.27 9.90 4.75
N MET A 31 -7.26 9.06 4.49
CA MET A 31 -7.15 8.30 3.24
C MET A 31 -8.16 7.16 3.18
N ILE A 32 -8.37 6.45 4.30
CA ILE A 32 -9.38 5.39 4.42
C ILE A 32 -10.78 5.95 4.20
N ASP A 33 -11.12 7.05 4.86
CA ASP A 33 -12.45 7.67 4.74
C ASP A 33 -12.74 8.16 3.32
N LYS A 34 -11.69 8.46 2.54
CA LYS A 34 -11.76 8.84 1.12
C LYS A 34 -11.66 7.65 0.16
N GLY A 35 -11.67 6.41 0.66
CA GLY A 35 -11.62 5.20 -0.15
C GLY A 35 -10.30 4.96 -0.89
N LYS A 36 -9.17 5.50 -0.40
CA LYS A 36 -7.88 5.45 -1.09
C LYS A 36 -7.03 4.21 -0.76
N LEU A 37 -7.46 3.38 0.18
CA LEU A 37 -6.70 2.24 0.68
C LEU A 37 -7.54 0.96 0.69
N PRO A 38 -6.94 -0.20 0.37
CA PRO A 38 -7.62 -1.49 0.47
C PRO A 38 -7.69 -1.91 1.94
N VAL A 39 -8.82 -1.61 2.58
CA VAL A 39 -9.02 -1.88 4.01
C VAL A 39 -10.04 -2.99 4.27
N ILE A 40 -9.80 -3.73 5.35
CA ILE A 40 -10.73 -4.66 5.96
C ILE A 40 -11.23 -4.00 7.26
N PRO A 41 -12.52 -3.64 7.35
CA PRO A 41 -13.10 -3.20 8.61
C PRO A 41 -13.32 -4.41 9.52
N MET A 42 -12.75 -4.37 10.72
CA MET A 42 -12.99 -5.35 11.77
C MET A 42 -13.93 -4.72 12.79
N THR A 43 -15.19 -5.15 12.76
CA THR A 43 -16.26 -4.67 13.63
C THR A 43 -16.82 -5.83 14.43
N ASP A 44 -17.19 -5.59 15.68
CA ASP A 44 -17.93 -6.56 16.47
C ASP A 44 -19.25 -6.92 15.76
N PRO A 45 -19.48 -8.20 15.41
CA PRO A 45 -20.72 -8.63 14.75
C PRO A 45 -22.00 -8.33 15.54
N LEU A 46 -21.90 -8.15 16.86
CA LEU A 46 -23.02 -7.86 17.74
C LEU A 46 -23.22 -6.35 17.98
N SER A 47 -22.31 -5.51 17.48
CA SER A 47 -22.39 -4.06 17.64
C SER A 47 -23.51 -3.47 16.78
N THR A 48 -24.48 -2.84 17.45
CA THR A 48 -25.58 -2.10 16.80
C THR A 48 -25.22 -0.64 16.48
N SER A 49 -24.06 -0.17 16.92
CA SER A 49 -23.63 1.22 16.77
C SER A 49 -23.23 1.62 15.35
N GLY A 50 -22.96 0.64 14.48
CA GLY A 50 -22.44 0.87 13.12
C GLY A 50 -21.01 1.41 13.09
N VAL A 51 -20.35 1.56 14.24
CA VAL A 51 -18.97 2.04 14.35
C VAL A 51 -18.01 0.89 14.08
N VAL A 52 -17.10 1.08 13.13
CA VAL A 52 -16.03 0.12 12.86
C VAL A 52 -15.00 0.17 14.00
N GLY A 53 -14.72 -1.00 14.58
CA GLY A 53 -13.76 -1.13 15.69
C GLY A 53 -12.34 -0.83 15.24
N GLU A 54 -11.88 -1.51 14.19
CA GLU A 54 -10.53 -1.34 13.64
C GLU A 54 -10.51 -1.40 12.12
N TYR A 55 -9.54 -0.70 11.52
CA TYR A 55 -9.24 -0.83 10.09
C TYR A 55 -7.87 -1.45 9.88
N TRP A 56 -7.84 -2.49 9.08
CA TRP A 56 -6.64 -3.22 8.71
C TRP A 56 -6.38 -3.03 7.22
N VAL A 57 -5.16 -2.65 6.85
CA VAL A 57 -4.75 -2.48 5.44
C VAL A 57 -4.26 -3.82 4.92
N TYR A 58 -4.84 -4.29 3.82
CA TYR A 58 -4.44 -5.54 3.17
C TYR A 58 -3.29 -5.29 2.19
N LEU A 59 -2.09 -5.74 2.58
CA LEU A 59 -0.82 -5.45 1.90
C LEU A 59 -0.72 -6.06 0.50
N PRO A 60 -1.17 -7.31 0.22
CA PRO A 60 -1.11 -7.86 -1.13
C PRO A 60 -1.86 -7.01 -2.16
N ALA A 61 -3.07 -6.55 -1.84
CA ALA A 61 -3.84 -5.68 -2.73
C ALA A 61 -3.15 -4.34 -2.96
N TRP A 62 -2.62 -3.73 -1.89
CA TRP A 62 -1.85 -2.48 -1.98
C TRP A 62 -0.62 -2.65 -2.89
N ASN A 63 0.21 -3.66 -2.64
CA ASN A 63 1.45 -3.89 -3.38
C ASN A 63 1.18 -4.23 -4.85
N ASN A 64 0.19 -5.08 -5.13
CA ASN A 64 -0.20 -5.41 -6.51
C ASN A 64 -0.72 -4.17 -7.24
N GLY A 65 -1.54 -3.34 -6.59
CA GLY A 65 -2.02 -2.08 -7.15
C GLY A 65 -0.88 -1.10 -7.46
N MET A 66 0.07 -0.94 -6.53
CA MET A 66 1.25 -0.09 -6.72
C MET A 66 2.14 -0.57 -7.87
N LYS A 67 2.35 -1.89 -7.98
CA LYS A 67 3.09 -2.51 -9.09
C LYS A 67 2.40 -2.21 -10.41
N LEU A 68 1.10 -2.49 -10.51
CA LEU A 68 0.31 -2.23 -11.72
C LEU A 68 0.38 -0.75 -12.13
N ALA A 69 0.22 0.17 -11.18
CA ALA A 69 0.28 1.61 -11.42
C ALA A 69 1.67 2.11 -11.86
N TYR A 70 2.74 1.39 -11.53
CA TYR A 70 4.07 1.69 -12.05
C TYR A 70 4.27 1.09 -13.45
N GLU A 71 3.88 -0.16 -13.65
CA GLU A 71 4.05 -0.89 -14.90
C GLU A 71 3.21 -0.32 -16.04
N SER A 72 2.04 0.25 -15.74
CA SER A 72 1.12 0.82 -16.73
C SER A 72 1.52 2.20 -17.28
N ARG A 73 2.61 2.80 -16.78
CA ARG A 73 3.08 4.11 -17.28
C ARG A 73 3.80 3.96 -18.62
N PRO A 74 3.79 5.00 -19.49
CA PRO A 74 4.63 5.02 -20.68
C PRO A 74 6.08 4.69 -20.35
N LYS A 75 6.72 3.89 -21.21
CA LYS A 75 8.07 3.35 -20.98
C LYS A 75 9.08 4.46 -20.74
N GLU A 76 8.96 5.56 -21.48
CA GLU A 76 9.82 6.73 -21.43
C GLU A 76 9.84 7.35 -20.02
N ILE A 77 8.67 7.46 -19.39
CA ILE A 77 8.54 7.97 -18.02
C ILE A 77 8.98 6.93 -17.00
N ARG A 78 8.62 5.66 -17.20
CA ARG A 78 8.90 4.56 -16.27
C ARG A 78 10.40 4.28 -16.13
N GLU A 79 11.13 4.34 -17.25
CA GLU A 79 12.51 3.88 -17.37
C GLU A 79 13.51 5.02 -17.61
N GLY A 80 13.06 6.25 -17.89
CA GLY A 80 13.96 7.38 -18.18
C GLY A 80 15.01 7.66 -17.09
N TRP A 81 14.69 7.34 -15.83
CA TRP A 81 15.64 7.45 -14.71
C TRP A 81 16.85 6.51 -14.82
N LEU A 82 16.76 5.41 -15.60
CA LEU A 82 17.87 4.46 -15.82
C LEU A 82 19.05 5.09 -16.57
N MET A 83 18.82 6.13 -17.39
CA MET A 83 19.90 6.89 -18.03
C MET A 83 20.84 7.52 -17.00
N TRP A 84 20.31 7.97 -15.87
CA TRP A 84 21.07 8.58 -14.77
C TRP A 84 21.91 7.57 -13.98
N LEU A 85 21.68 6.27 -14.21
CA LEU A 85 22.47 5.17 -13.64
C LEU A 85 23.39 4.51 -14.69
N GLY A 86 23.48 5.05 -15.91
CA GLY A 86 24.29 4.47 -16.99
C GLY A 86 23.71 3.17 -17.59
N LEU A 87 22.42 2.89 -17.35
CA LEU A 87 21.72 1.70 -17.85
C LEU A 87 20.76 2.01 -19.02
N GLY A 88 20.65 3.28 -19.41
CA GLY A 88 19.86 3.67 -20.57
C GLY A 88 20.58 3.30 -21.86
N ASN A 89 19.85 2.82 -22.86
CA ASN A 89 20.39 2.70 -24.20
C ASN A 89 20.35 4.10 -24.85
N PRO A 90 21.50 4.73 -25.15
CA PRO A 90 21.50 5.85 -26.08
C PRO A 90 21.03 5.30 -27.43
N SER A 91 19.86 5.76 -27.86
CA SER A 91 19.39 5.60 -29.24
C SER A 91 20.32 6.33 -30.19
#